data_AF-X1NRT5-F1
#
_entry.id   AF-X1NRT5-F1
#
_cell.length_a   1.000
_cell.length_b   1.000
_cell.length_c   1.000
_cell.angle_alpha   90.00
_cell.angle_beta   90.00
_cell.angle_gamma   90.00
#
_symmetry.space_group_name_H-M   'P 1'
#
loop_
_entity.id
_entity.type
_entity.pdbx_description
1 polymer ?
#
loop_
_entity_poly.entity_id
_entity_poly.type
_entity_poly.pdbx_seq_one_letter_code
_entity_poly.pdbx_strand_id
1 'polypeptide(L)'
;DLVWVLLVGDGNEVVPATGTMGWATGEDADPVYAYTAGGDYYPDLFISRFSSRSGTSSNIDKQVSRSVDYEKTPQTGADWYHVDLGVASAQDGGTGYDDSTRCNWLRDSLLAYTYTEVNKSYDYWGTTAMIKGFIEDGTSIINYIGHGGTTGWGNGGGFDISDINSLNNPWMLPFVISVACYVGNFNGSDCYCEASVTAGTVSEPDGFLVHWGSTIGQTWIPPCYGQEGAVNLLTHDGMNTAGGIFFNGACYMIDHYGPTNDEGIE
;
A
#
# COMPACT_ATOMS: atom_id res chain seq x y z
N ASP A 1 27.23 0.89 -3.93
CA ASP A 1 26.08 0.11 -4.45
C ASP A 1 24.86 1.01 -4.52
N LEU A 2 24.00 0.78 -5.52
CA LEU A 2 22.74 1.51 -5.71
C LEU A 2 21.66 0.83 -4.85
N VAL A 3 20.89 1.59 -4.09
CA VAL A 3 19.90 1.03 -3.14
C VAL A 3 18.48 1.46 -3.48
N TRP A 4 18.27 2.72 -3.90
CA TRP A 4 16.94 3.27 -4.19
C TRP A 4 16.90 3.89 -5.57
N VAL A 5 15.79 3.66 -6.26
CA VAL A 5 15.43 4.32 -7.53
C VAL A 5 14.01 4.85 -7.38
N LEU A 6 13.86 6.16 -7.58
CA LEU A 6 12.58 6.84 -7.62
C LEU A 6 12.27 7.20 -9.07
N LEU A 7 11.19 6.62 -9.61
CA LEU A 7 10.64 6.98 -10.91
C LEU A 7 9.77 8.23 -10.74
N VAL A 8 9.92 9.21 -11.63
CA VAL A 8 9.16 10.47 -11.58
C VAL A 8 8.44 10.65 -12.91
N GLY A 9 7.12 10.50 -12.88
CA GLY A 9 6.25 10.51 -14.05
C GLY A 9 5.19 9.42 -13.97
N ASP A 10 4.10 9.61 -14.70
CA ASP A 10 3.04 8.64 -14.90
C ASP A 10 3.48 7.51 -15.87
N GLY A 11 2.68 6.46 -16.05
CA GLY A 11 3.02 5.27 -16.84
C GLY A 11 3.32 5.55 -18.31
N ASN A 12 2.76 6.62 -18.88
CA ASN A 12 3.07 7.07 -20.24
C ASN A 12 4.35 7.92 -20.34
N GLU A 13 4.85 8.47 -19.23
CA GLU A 13 6.04 9.31 -19.17
C GLU A 13 7.29 8.48 -18.81
N VAL A 14 7.15 7.60 -17.82
CA VAL A 14 8.15 6.61 -17.43
C VAL A 14 7.49 5.24 -17.53
N VAL A 15 7.69 4.61 -18.69
CA VAL A 15 7.04 3.34 -19.03
C VAL A 15 7.42 2.25 -18.01
N PRO A 16 6.45 1.56 -17.41
CA PRO A 16 6.73 0.43 -16.53
C PRO A 16 7.39 -0.73 -17.30
N ALA A 17 8.14 -1.56 -16.58
CA ALA A 17 8.50 -2.87 -17.11
C ALA A 17 7.27 -3.78 -17.13
N THR A 18 7.40 -4.98 -17.70
CA THR A 18 6.32 -5.96 -17.72
C THR A 18 6.66 -7.20 -16.90
N GLY A 19 5.66 -7.70 -16.18
CA GLY A 19 5.78 -8.97 -15.47
C GLY A 19 5.99 -10.13 -16.44
N THR A 20 6.59 -11.22 -15.95
CA THR A 20 7.02 -12.36 -16.78
C THR A 20 6.45 -13.70 -16.32
N MET A 21 5.65 -13.73 -15.25
CA MET A 21 5.08 -14.93 -14.67
C MET A 21 3.61 -14.76 -14.30
N GLY A 22 2.87 -15.87 -14.32
CA GLY A 22 1.49 -15.93 -13.86
C GLY A 22 0.60 -14.87 -14.50
N TRP A 23 -0.25 -14.28 -13.66
CA TRP A 23 -1.16 -13.19 -14.03
C TRP A 23 -0.46 -11.86 -14.30
N ALA A 24 0.82 -11.72 -13.92
CA ALA A 24 1.64 -10.55 -14.23
C ALA A 24 2.22 -10.59 -15.65
N THR A 25 2.10 -11.70 -16.38
CA THR A 25 2.75 -11.88 -17.69
C THR A 25 2.24 -10.85 -18.71
N GLY A 26 3.11 -9.91 -19.09
CA GLY A 26 2.78 -8.84 -20.04
C GLY A 26 2.04 -7.65 -19.42
N GLU A 27 1.76 -7.70 -18.13
CA GLU A 27 1.13 -6.62 -17.36
C GLU A 27 2.18 -5.68 -16.77
N ASP A 28 1.78 -4.44 -16.48
CA ASP A 28 2.68 -3.39 -16.01
C ASP A 28 3.21 -3.65 -14.58
N ALA A 29 4.54 -3.57 -14.40
CA ALA A 29 5.20 -3.89 -13.15
C ALA A 29 6.54 -3.16 -12.99
N ASP A 30 6.54 -2.03 -12.27
CA ASP A 30 7.79 -1.36 -11.86
C ASP A 30 8.73 -2.22 -11.00
N PRO A 31 8.27 -3.14 -10.12
CA PRO A 31 9.18 -4.01 -9.35
C PRO A 31 10.16 -4.83 -10.20
N VAL A 32 9.84 -5.10 -11.47
CA VAL A 32 10.75 -5.82 -12.39
C VAL A 32 12.06 -5.06 -12.61
N TYR A 33 12.07 -3.73 -12.48
CA TYR A 33 13.31 -2.94 -12.53
C TYR A 33 14.27 -3.23 -11.35
N ALA A 34 13.81 -3.89 -10.29
CA ALA A 34 14.61 -4.28 -9.14
C ALA A 34 15.40 -5.59 -9.33
N TYR A 35 15.09 -6.39 -10.35
CA TYR A 35 15.74 -7.69 -10.61
C TYR A 35 16.98 -7.50 -11.50
N THR A 36 18.08 -7.04 -10.90
CA THR A 36 19.29 -6.62 -11.63
C THR A 36 20.39 -7.68 -11.64
N ALA A 37 20.31 -8.67 -10.76
CA ALA A 37 21.23 -9.79 -10.61
C ALA A 37 20.47 -11.08 -10.21
N GLY A 38 21.19 -12.19 -9.98
CA GLY A 38 20.61 -13.45 -9.48
C GLY A 38 19.86 -14.29 -10.52
N GLY A 39 19.13 -13.66 -11.45
CA GLY A 39 18.24 -14.38 -12.38
C GLY A 39 17.02 -14.96 -11.65
N ASP A 40 16.60 -14.31 -10.57
CA ASP A 40 15.47 -14.66 -9.73
C ASP A 40 14.53 -13.45 -9.57
N TYR A 41 13.52 -13.59 -8.71
CA TYR A 41 12.50 -12.57 -8.44
C TYR A 41 12.73 -11.86 -7.10
N TYR A 42 13.94 -11.96 -6.54
CA TYR A 42 14.30 -11.21 -5.35
C TYR A 42 14.86 -9.83 -5.76
N PRO A 43 14.35 -8.74 -5.17
CA PRO A 43 14.77 -7.39 -5.51
C PRO A 43 16.20 -7.08 -5.00
N ASP A 44 17.07 -6.59 -5.88
CA ASP A 44 18.42 -6.13 -5.53
C ASP A 44 18.45 -4.66 -5.08
N LEU A 45 17.39 -3.91 -5.38
CA LEU A 45 17.21 -2.50 -5.07
C LEU A 45 15.73 -2.20 -4.80
N PHE A 46 15.43 -1.02 -4.26
CA PHE A 46 14.06 -0.59 -4.02
C PHE A 46 13.60 0.39 -5.11
N ILE A 47 12.44 0.10 -5.71
CA ILE A 47 11.78 0.94 -6.70
C ILE A 47 10.55 1.59 -6.07
N SER A 48 10.34 2.88 -6.34
CA SER A 48 9.10 3.59 -6.05
C SER A 48 8.80 4.59 -7.15
N ARG A 49 7.56 5.10 -7.21
CA ARG A 49 7.11 6.05 -8.22
C ARG A 49 6.41 7.25 -7.60
N PHE A 50 6.79 8.44 -8.02
CA PHE A 50 5.93 9.62 -7.96
C PHE A 50 5.24 9.79 -9.32
N SER A 51 3.96 9.40 -9.38
CA SER A 51 3.18 9.54 -10.61
C SER A 51 2.70 10.97 -10.78
N SER A 52 2.80 11.52 -11.98
CA SER A 52 2.22 12.83 -12.27
C SER A 52 0.69 12.78 -12.36
N ARG A 53 0.11 11.57 -12.46
CA ARG A 53 -1.32 11.26 -12.55
C ARG A 53 -2.03 12.15 -13.56
N SER A 54 -2.29 11.63 -14.75
CA SER A 54 -2.81 12.41 -15.87
C SER A 54 -1.88 13.56 -16.29
N GLY A 55 -0.55 13.39 -16.17
CA GLY A 55 0.44 14.36 -16.65
C GLY A 55 0.47 15.69 -15.87
N THR A 56 0.00 15.71 -14.62
CA THR A 56 -0.15 16.94 -13.83
C THR A 56 1.08 17.16 -12.94
N SER A 57 1.95 18.11 -13.30
CA SER A 57 3.19 18.36 -12.55
C SER A 57 2.98 18.74 -11.08
N SER A 58 1.88 19.42 -10.73
CA SER A 58 1.58 19.75 -9.33
C SER A 58 1.29 18.53 -8.45
N ASN A 59 0.94 17.38 -9.04
CA ASN A 59 0.82 16.12 -8.29
C ASN A 59 2.19 15.56 -7.88
N ILE A 60 3.25 15.84 -8.64
CA ILE A 60 4.63 15.55 -8.21
C ILE A 60 4.98 16.45 -7.01
N ASP A 61 4.66 17.75 -7.08
CA ASP A 61 4.93 18.68 -5.97
C ASP A 61 4.22 18.24 -4.66
N LYS A 62 2.99 17.72 -4.77
CA LYS A 62 2.24 17.16 -3.63
C LYS A 62 2.88 15.92 -3.01
N GLN A 63 3.48 15.06 -3.84
CA GLN A 63 4.17 13.85 -3.36
C GLN A 63 5.55 14.18 -2.75
N VAL A 64 6.26 15.15 -3.35
CA VAL A 64 7.54 15.64 -2.84
C VAL A 64 7.34 16.32 -1.48
N SER A 65 6.42 17.28 -1.38
CA SER A 65 6.15 18.02 -0.14
C SER A 65 5.76 17.09 1.01
N ARG A 66 4.78 16.21 0.79
CA ARG A 66 4.35 15.25 1.82
C ARG A 66 5.49 14.36 2.30
N SER A 67 6.35 13.87 1.40
CA SER A 67 7.46 12.99 1.76
C SER A 67 8.54 13.75 2.54
N VAL A 68 8.97 14.90 2.03
CA VAL A 68 10.05 15.70 2.63
C VAL A 68 9.67 16.22 4.01
N ASP A 69 8.45 16.75 4.16
CA ASP A 69 8.02 17.37 5.41
C ASP A 69 7.61 16.33 6.46
N TYR A 70 7.09 15.17 6.05
CA TYR A 70 6.87 14.05 6.98
C TYR A 70 8.19 13.58 7.62
N GLU A 71 9.27 13.50 6.82
CA GLU A 71 10.59 13.08 7.31
C GLU A 71 11.32 14.18 8.09
N LYS A 72 11.27 15.43 7.62
CA LYS A 72 12.05 16.53 8.21
C LYS A 72 11.36 17.24 9.37
N THR A 73 10.04 17.25 9.38
CA THR A 73 9.23 17.99 10.34
C THR A 73 8.15 17.10 10.98
N PRO A 74 8.55 15.96 11.58
CA PRO A 74 7.58 15.08 12.22
C PRO A 74 6.89 15.79 13.39
N GLN A 75 5.60 15.49 13.59
CA GLN A 75 4.82 16.03 14.70
C GLN A 75 5.24 15.37 16.02
N THR A 76 6.32 15.85 16.62
CA THR A 76 6.94 15.20 17.80
C THR A 76 5.90 14.88 18.89
N GLY A 77 5.74 13.58 19.19
CA GLY A 77 4.83 13.10 20.23
C GLY A 77 3.35 13.08 19.85
N ALA A 78 2.99 13.18 18.56
CA ALA A 78 1.61 13.11 18.13
C ALA A 78 1.04 11.68 18.26
N ASP A 79 -0.11 11.56 18.92
CA ASP A 79 -0.73 10.26 19.23
C ASP A 79 -1.13 9.46 17.98
N TRP A 80 -1.46 10.14 16.87
CA TRP A 80 -1.89 9.49 15.62
C TRP A 80 -0.80 8.59 15.01
N TYR A 81 0.48 8.80 15.33
CA TYR A 81 1.57 7.89 14.94
C TYR A 81 1.43 6.49 15.54
N HIS A 82 0.61 6.33 16.56
CA HIS A 82 0.36 5.07 17.28
C HIS A 82 -1.03 4.49 16.97
N VAL A 83 -1.68 4.93 15.89
CA VAL A 83 -3.01 4.47 15.46
C VAL A 83 -2.93 3.71 14.14
N ASP A 84 -3.51 2.51 14.10
CA ASP A 84 -3.72 1.68 12.90
C ASP A 84 -5.21 1.63 12.52
N LEU A 85 -5.47 1.38 11.24
CA LEU A 85 -6.79 1.06 10.72
C LEU A 85 -6.73 -0.24 9.92
N GLY A 86 -7.45 -1.24 10.42
CA GLY A 86 -7.75 -2.46 9.67
C GLY A 86 -9.06 -2.35 8.88
N VAL A 87 -9.01 -2.64 7.58
CA VAL A 87 -10.20 -2.74 6.73
C VAL A 87 -10.21 -4.10 6.03
N ALA A 88 -11.30 -4.86 6.16
CA ALA A 88 -11.29 -6.25 5.71
C ALA A 88 -12.64 -6.76 5.20
N SER A 89 -12.56 -7.68 4.24
CA SER A 89 -13.69 -8.49 3.81
C SER A 89 -14.08 -9.55 4.86
N ALA A 90 -15.24 -10.18 4.65
CA ALA A 90 -15.69 -11.35 5.41
C ALA A 90 -15.44 -12.69 4.68
N GLN A 91 -14.54 -12.71 3.70
CA GLN A 91 -14.19 -13.91 2.92
C GLN A 91 -12.88 -14.52 3.41
N ASP A 92 -12.67 -15.81 3.14
CA ASP A 92 -11.56 -16.59 3.69
C ASP A 92 -10.54 -17.09 2.66
N GLY A 93 -10.75 -16.77 1.38
CA GLY A 93 -9.95 -17.26 0.26
C GLY A 93 -9.83 -18.80 0.21
N GLY A 94 -10.79 -19.54 0.78
CA GLY A 94 -10.79 -21.00 0.83
C GLY A 94 -9.89 -21.64 1.90
N THR A 95 -9.37 -20.85 2.85
CA THR A 95 -8.45 -21.35 3.90
C THR A 95 -9.11 -21.60 5.25
N GLY A 96 -10.37 -21.18 5.45
CA GLY A 96 -11.05 -21.24 6.74
C GLY A 96 -10.70 -20.12 7.72
N TYR A 97 -9.85 -19.16 7.33
CA TYR A 97 -9.63 -17.92 8.08
C TYR A 97 -10.13 -16.74 7.27
N ASP A 98 -11.10 -16.00 7.81
CA ASP A 98 -11.61 -14.79 7.16
C ASP A 98 -10.54 -13.69 7.10
N ASP A 99 -10.62 -12.79 6.15
CA ASP A 99 -9.71 -11.64 6.03
C ASP A 99 -9.76 -10.74 7.27
N SER A 100 -10.93 -10.60 7.90
CA SER A 100 -11.03 -9.95 9.21
C SER A 100 -10.18 -10.63 10.29
N THR A 101 -10.01 -11.95 10.21
CA THR A 101 -9.12 -12.71 11.10
C THR A 101 -7.65 -12.41 10.78
N ARG A 102 -7.26 -12.38 9.51
CA ARG A 102 -5.91 -11.98 9.10
C ARG A 102 -5.56 -10.57 9.54
N CYS A 103 -6.46 -9.63 9.30
CA CYS A 103 -6.32 -8.24 9.73
C CYS A 103 -6.19 -8.13 11.26
N ASN A 104 -6.88 -8.99 12.02
CA ASN A 104 -6.73 -9.07 13.46
C ASN A 104 -5.34 -9.58 13.92
N TRP A 105 -4.66 -10.43 13.14
CA TRP A 105 -3.27 -10.83 13.44
C TRP A 105 -2.29 -9.68 13.25
N LEU A 106 -2.48 -8.86 12.21
CA LEU A 106 -1.69 -7.65 11.97
C LEU A 106 -1.90 -6.65 13.12
N ARG A 107 -3.16 -6.41 13.49
CA ARG A 107 -3.53 -5.62 14.69
C ARG A 107 -2.78 -6.08 15.92
N ASP A 108 -2.80 -7.38 16.22
CA ASP A 108 -2.20 -7.91 17.45
C ASP A 108 -0.69 -7.70 17.47
N SER A 109 -0.04 -7.76 16.31
CA SER A 109 1.39 -7.45 16.15
C SER A 109 1.68 -5.97 16.40
N LEU A 110 0.83 -5.07 15.86
CA LEU A 110 0.96 -3.63 16.04
C LEU A 110 0.74 -3.21 17.50
N LEU A 111 -0.30 -3.75 18.16
CA LEU A 111 -0.59 -3.52 19.58
C LEU A 111 0.50 -4.07 20.52
N ALA A 112 1.21 -5.13 20.11
CA ALA A 112 2.35 -5.65 20.85
C ALA A 112 3.63 -4.82 20.66
N TYR A 113 3.65 -3.93 19.66
CA TYR A 113 4.76 -3.02 19.36
C TYR A 113 4.52 -1.66 20.03
N THR A 114 4.33 -0.60 19.24
CA THR A 114 4.18 0.78 19.73
C THR A 114 2.77 1.34 19.53
N TYR A 115 1.86 0.61 18.90
CA TYR A 115 0.51 1.11 18.63
C TYR A 115 -0.38 1.05 19.88
N THR A 116 -1.20 2.07 20.07
CA THR A 116 -2.08 2.23 21.23
C THR A 116 -3.56 2.07 20.88
N GLU A 117 -3.91 2.24 19.61
CA GLU A 117 -5.26 2.10 19.09
C GLU A 117 -5.24 1.40 17.73
N VAL A 118 -6.22 0.51 17.52
CA VAL A 118 -6.45 -0.11 16.22
C VAL A 118 -7.92 -0.04 15.87
N ASN A 119 -8.24 0.88 14.98
CA ASN A 119 -9.55 1.07 14.40
C ASN A 119 -9.85 -0.02 13.37
N LYS A 120 -11.13 -0.28 13.15
CA LYS A 120 -11.58 -1.40 12.32
C LYS A 120 -12.80 -1.02 11.51
N SER A 121 -12.81 -1.40 10.25
CA SER A 121 -13.99 -1.37 9.40
C SER A 121 -14.07 -2.67 8.61
N TYR A 122 -14.83 -3.64 9.12
CA TYR A 122 -14.92 -4.99 8.52
C TYR A 122 -16.31 -5.26 7.97
N ASP A 123 -16.40 -6.06 6.92
CA ASP A 123 -17.68 -6.61 6.53
C ASP A 123 -18.30 -7.41 7.69
N TYR A 124 -19.61 -7.31 7.96
CA TYR A 124 -20.63 -6.54 7.23
C TYR A 124 -21.07 -5.24 7.93
N TRP A 125 -20.32 -4.77 8.93
CA TRP A 125 -20.73 -3.65 9.79
C TRP A 125 -19.92 -2.37 9.56
N GLY A 126 -18.77 -2.47 8.90
CA GLY A 126 -17.96 -1.34 8.48
C GLY A 126 -18.69 -0.45 7.49
N THR A 127 -18.32 0.83 7.44
CA THR A 127 -18.92 1.82 6.55
C THR A 127 -17.86 2.76 6.00
N THR A 128 -18.09 3.33 4.81
CA THR A 128 -17.26 4.40 4.25
C THR A 128 -17.10 5.56 5.23
N ALA A 129 -18.14 5.92 5.98
CA ALA A 129 -18.09 6.97 7.00
C ALA A 129 -17.16 6.64 8.17
N MET A 130 -17.08 5.36 8.58
CA MET A 130 -16.10 4.93 9.59
C MET A 130 -14.68 5.02 9.04
N ILE A 131 -14.43 4.50 7.84
CA ILE A 131 -13.11 4.58 7.20
C ILE A 131 -12.67 6.05 7.10
N LYS A 132 -13.54 6.93 6.58
CA LYS A 132 -13.29 8.37 6.48
C LYS A 132 -12.97 8.98 7.84
N GLY A 133 -13.82 8.74 8.84
CA GLY A 133 -13.66 9.28 10.19
C GLY A 133 -12.33 8.87 10.82
N PHE A 134 -11.97 7.59 10.76
CA PHE A 134 -10.71 7.11 11.33
C PHE A 134 -9.47 7.69 10.64
N ILE A 135 -9.52 7.92 9.33
CA ILE A 135 -8.43 8.58 8.59
C ILE A 135 -8.33 10.05 9.01
N GLU A 136 -9.46 10.76 9.08
CA GLU A 136 -9.52 12.19 9.45
C GLU A 136 -9.18 12.45 10.92
N ASP A 137 -9.49 11.52 11.82
CA ASP A 137 -9.13 11.58 13.25
C ASP A 137 -7.62 11.28 13.49
N GLY A 138 -6.93 10.75 12.48
CA GLY A 138 -5.49 10.48 12.49
C GLY A 138 -5.18 8.99 12.54
N THR A 139 -4.59 8.48 11.46
CA THR A 139 -4.12 7.09 11.31
C THR A 139 -2.71 7.09 10.71
N SER A 140 -1.84 6.21 11.20
CA SER A 140 -0.44 6.11 10.71
C SER A 140 -0.20 4.96 9.73
N ILE A 141 -0.95 3.87 9.86
CA ILE A 141 -0.89 2.71 8.96
C ILE A 141 -2.30 2.23 8.65
N ILE A 142 -2.55 1.83 7.40
CA ILE A 142 -3.79 1.16 7.00
C ILE A 142 -3.45 -0.20 6.40
N ASN A 143 -4.07 -1.25 6.92
CA ASN A 143 -4.01 -2.59 6.38
C ASN A 143 -5.37 -2.95 5.76
N TYR A 144 -5.40 -3.08 4.42
CA TYR A 144 -6.58 -3.50 3.69
C TYR A 144 -6.44 -4.93 3.17
N ILE A 145 -7.48 -5.75 3.35
CA ILE A 145 -7.59 -7.09 2.75
C ILE A 145 -9.01 -7.30 2.18
N GLY A 146 -9.13 -7.40 0.86
CA GLY A 146 -10.41 -7.69 0.21
C GLY A 146 -10.40 -7.39 -1.29
N HIS A 147 -11.59 -7.21 -1.86
CA HIS A 147 -11.73 -6.83 -3.26
C HIS A 147 -11.27 -5.40 -3.49
N GLY A 148 -10.60 -5.18 -4.62
CA GLY A 148 -10.28 -3.85 -5.10
C GLY A 148 -10.58 -3.72 -6.57
N GLY A 149 -10.56 -2.48 -7.03
CA GLY A 149 -10.44 -2.15 -8.43
C GLY A 149 -9.65 -0.86 -8.59
N THR A 150 -9.44 -0.46 -9.84
CA THR A 150 -8.73 0.77 -10.20
C THR A 150 -9.23 2.01 -9.45
N THR A 151 -10.50 2.05 -9.04
CA THR A 151 -11.11 3.21 -8.39
C THR A 151 -11.29 3.12 -6.88
N GLY A 152 -10.97 1.99 -6.23
CA GLY A 152 -11.15 1.88 -4.77
C GLY A 152 -11.22 0.49 -4.18
N TRP A 153 -11.38 0.51 -2.85
CA TRP A 153 -11.67 -0.65 -2.02
C TRP A 153 -13.15 -1.00 -2.06
N GLY A 154 -13.47 -2.30 -2.11
CA GLY A 154 -14.84 -2.80 -2.19
C GLY A 154 -15.45 -3.29 -0.87
N ASN A 155 -14.64 -3.54 0.16
CA ASN A 155 -15.06 -4.15 1.42
C ASN A 155 -14.89 -3.24 2.63
N GLY A 156 -15.44 -3.65 3.78
CA GLY A 156 -15.39 -2.88 5.02
C GLY A 156 -16.23 -1.60 4.95
N GLY A 157 -17.18 -1.54 4.02
CA GLY A 157 -17.96 -0.35 3.66
C GLY A 157 -17.60 0.24 2.30
N GLY A 158 -16.42 -0.07 1.76
CA GLY A 158 -15.89 0.51 0.53
C GLY A 158 -15.37 1.93 0.73
N PHE A 159 -14.31 2.29 -0.01
CA PHE A 159 -13.69 3.62 0.03
C PHE A 159 -13.05 3.89 -1.33
N ASP A 160 -13.56 4.89 -2.05
CA ASP A 160 -13.18 5.14 -3.43
C ASP A 160 -12.38 6.46 -3.62
N ILE A 161 -12.02 6.75 -4.87
CA ILE A 161 -11.31 7.99 -5.23
C ILE A 161 -12.09 9.25 -4.81
N SER A 162 -13.42 9.22 -4.88
CA SER A 162 -14.24 10.36 -4.46
C SER A 162 -14.18 10.58 -2.95
N ASP A 163 -14.15 9.50 -2.17
CA ASP A 163 -13.94 9.55 -0.72
C ASP A 163 -12.55 10.10 -0.39
N ILE A 164 -11.49 9.62 -1.05
CA ILE A 164 -10.12 10.15 -0.92
C ILE A 164 -10.08 11.66 -1.18
N ASN A 165 -10.69 12.11 -2.29
CA ASN A 165 -10.67 13.52 -2.66
C ASN A 165 -11.50 14.41 -1.71
N SER A 166 -12.31 13.79 -0.84
CA SER A 166 -13.09 14.47 0.18
C SER A 166 -12.45 14.46 1.57
N LEU A 167 -11.34 13.73 1.76
CA LEU A 167 -10.63 13.64 3.04
C LEU A 167 -10.18 15.01 3.53
N ASN A 168 -10.10 15.14 4.85
CA ASN A 168 -9.56 16.30 5.55
C ASN A 168 -8.65 15.81 6.70
N ASN A 169 -7.49 15.28 6.33
CA ASN A 169 -6.47 14.73 7.23
C ASN A 169 -5.10 15.41 7.00
N PRO A 170 -5.03 16.75 7.03
CA PRO A 170 -3.82 17.46 6.63
C PRO A 170 -2.64 17.05 7.49
N TRP A 171 -1.56 16.61 6.85
CA TRP A 171 -0.32 16.17 7.51
C TRP A 171 -0.45 14.95 8.45
N MET A 172 -1.61 14.30 8.51
CA MET A 172 -1.84 13.02 9.21
C MET A 172 -1.95 11.90 8.17
N LEU A 173 -0.81 11.61 7.55
CA LEU A 173 -0.73 10.80 6.34
C LEU A 173 -0.33 9.35 6.67
N PRO A 174 -1.24 8.38 6.53
CA PRO A 174 -0.88 6.98 6.74
C PRO A 174 -0.03 6.43 5.61
N PHE A 175 0.79 5.42 5.89
CA PHE A 175 1.30 4.51 4.86
C PHE A 175 0.37 3.29 4.75
N VAL A 176 0.12 2.83 3.52
CA VAL A 176 -0.99 1.92 3.25
C VAL A 176 -0.52 0.66 2.53
N ILE A 177 -0.99 -0.49 3.00
CA ILE A 177 -0.76 -1.80 2.38
C ILE A 177 -2.11 -2.38 1.97
N SER A 178 -2.34 -2.46 0.66
CA SER A 178 -3.56 -3.03 0.08
C SER A 178 -3.30 -4.42 -0.50
N VAL A 179 -3.91 -5.44 0.10
CA VAL A 179 -4.16 -6.72 -0.54
C VAL A 179 -5.47 -6.59 -1.30
N ALA A 180 -5.38 -6.18 -2.57
CA ALA A 180 -6.51 -5.82 -3.40
C ALA A 180 -6.12 -5.77 -4.90
N CYS A 181 -7.03 -6.22 -5.76
CA CYS A 181 -6.84 -6.17 -7.21
C CYS A 181 -6.82 -4.73 -7.75
N TYR A 182 -5.92 -4.45 -8.70
CA TYR A 182 -5.91 -3.28 -9.59
C TYR A 182 -5.88 -1.88 -8.96
N VAL A 183 -5.78 -1.75 -7.63
CA VAL A 183 -5.77 -0.43 -6.95
C VAL A 183 -4.58 0.44 -7.39
N GLY A 184 -3.50 -0.20 -7.88
CA GLY A 184 -2.31 0.42 -8.44
C GLY A 184 -2.24 0.40 -9.98
N ASN A 185 -3.34 0.18 -10.71
CA ASN A 185 -3.34 0.14 -12.18
C ASN A 185 -3.13 1.53 -12.82
N PHE A 186 -1.92 2.08 -12.71
CA PHE A 186 -1.60 3.49 -13.03
C PHE A 186 -1.38 3.77 -14.52
N ASN A 187 -0.99 2.77 -15.32
CA ASN A 187 -0.65 3.03 -16.72
C ASN A 187 -1.92 3.09 -17.58
N GLY A 188 -2.17 4.25 -18.20
CA GLY A 188 -3.34 4.46 -19.06
C GLY A 188 -4.64 4.73 -18.31
N SER A 189 -4.62 4.84 -16.98
CA SER A 189 -5.75 5.26 -16.15
C SER A 189 -5.31 5.86 -14.83
N ASP A 190 -6.02 6.88 -14.35
CA ASP A 190 -5.90 7.35 -12.96
C ASP A 190 -6.38 6.25 -12.00
N CYS A 191 -5.50 5.75 -11.14
CA CYS A 191 -5.85 4.71 -10.17
C CYS A 191 -5.95 5.21 -8.73
N TYR A 192 -6.47 4.34 -7.86
CA TYR A 192 -6.71 4.59 -6.45
C TYR A 192 -5.42 4.92 -5.68
N CYS A 193 -4.33 4.19 -5.94
CA CYS A 193 -3.02 4.49 -5.36
C CYS A 193 -2.56 5.90 -5.72
N GLU A 194 -2.65 6.31 -6.99
CA GLU A 194 -2.27 7.66 -7.41
C GLU A 194 -3.15 8.74 -6.80
N ALA A 195 -4.46 8.52 -6.75
CA ALA A 195 -5.38 9.46 -6.10
C ALA A 195 -5.02 9.64 -4.63
N SER A 196 -4.68 8.55 -3.94
CA SER A 196 -4.38 8.57 -2.51
C SER A 196 -3.14 9.38 -2.15
N VAL A 197 -2.11 9.38 -2.99
CA VAL A 197 -0.86 10.12 -2.76
C VAL A 197 -0.85 11.51 -3.42
N THR A 198 -1.96 11.92 -4.05
CA THR A 198 -2.11 13.23 -4.71
C THR A 198 -3.28 14.07 -4.17
N ALA A 199 -3.96 13.59 -3.12
CA ALA A 199 -5.06 14.30 -2.46
C ALA A 199 -4.58 15.54 -1.69
N GLY A 200 -5.48 16.51 -1.50
CA GLY A 200 -5.18 17.80 -0.87
C GLY A 200 -4.30 18.71 -1.72
N THR A 201 -3.54 19.56 -1.06
CA THR A 201 -2.66 20.57 -1.67
C THR A 201 -1.20 20.37 -1.29
N VAL A 202 -0.29 21.16 -1.87
CA VAL A 202 1.15 21.12 -1.51
C VAL A 202 1.38 21.58 -0.07
N SER A 203 0.61 22.55 0.42
CA SER A 203 0.74 23.10 1.78
C SER A 203 -0.06 22.36 2.84
N GLU A 204 -1.12 21.68 2.41
CA GLU A 204 -2.03 20.90 3.25
C GLU A 204 -2.35 19.60 2.49
N PRO A 205 -1.42 18.64 2.49
CA PRO A 205 -1.62 17.34 1.83
C PRO A 205 -2.62 16.51 2.64
N ASP A 206 -3.62 15.98 1.95
CA ASP A 206 -4.55 14.96 2.46
C ASP A 206 -4.22 13.60 1.83
N GLY A 207 -4.98 12.58 2.21
CA GLY A 207 -4.79 11.22 1.72
C GLY A 207 -3.61 10.56 2.42
N PHE A 208 -2.76 9.88 1.66
CA PHE A 208 -1.77 8.93 2.19
C PHE A 208 -0.33 9.38 1.90
N LEU A 209 0.61 8.92 2.72
CA LEU A 209 2.04 9.18 2.54
C LEU A 209 2.60 8.33 1.39
N VAL A 210 2.30 7.04 1.42
CA VAL A 210 2.72 6.04 0.43
C VAL A 210 1.69 4.91 0.40
N HIS A 211 1.52 4.28 -0.75
CA HIS A 211 0.54 3.21 -0.96
C HIS A 211 1.16 2.06 -1.74
N TRP A 212 1.23 0.88 -1.12
CA TRP A 212 1.59 -0.36 -1.78
C TRP A 212 0.32 -1.13 -2.19
N GLY A 213 0.12 -1.28 -3.50
CA GLY A 213 -1.04 -1.94 -4.08
C GLY A 213 -0.79 -2.43 -5.50
N SER A 214 -1.56 -3.43 -5.94
CA SER A 214 -1.26 -4.17 -7.17
C SER A 214 -1.74 -3.48 -8.45
N THR A 215 -0.95 -3.62 -9.52
CA THR A 215 -1.32 -3.26 -10.90
C THR A 215 -2.22 -4.30 -11.55
N ILE A 216 -2.27 -5.53 -11.01
CA ILE A 216 -2.98 -6.67 -11.59
C ILE A 216 -4.10 -7.18 -10.67
N GLY A 217 -4.83 -8.19 -11.14
CA GLY A 217 -5.62 -9.04 -10.25
C GLY A 217 -4.67 -9.81 -9.34
N GLN A 218 -4.95 -9.85 -8.04
CA GLN A 218 -4.16 -10.63 -7.09
C GLN A 218 -4.88 -11.94 -6.76
N THR A 219 -4.11 -12.99 -6.55
CA THR A 219 -4.58 -14.17 -5.82
C THR A 219 -4.88 -13.80 -4.37
N TRP A 220 -5.72 -14.61 -3.72
CA TRP A 220 -6.28 -14.21 -2.43
C TRP A 220 -5.28 -14.28 -1.28
N ILE A 221 -4.52 -15.37 -1.20
CA ILE A 221 -3.74 -15.71 0.01
C ILE A 221 -2.28 -15.27 -0.04
N PRO A 222 -1.51 -15.46 -1.13
CA PRO A 222 -0.11 -15.08 -1.14
C PRO A 222 0.16 -13.62 -0.75
N PRO A 223 -0.58 -12.61 -1.27
CA PRO A 223 -0.36 -11.23 -0.87
C PRO A 223 -0.66 -10.97 0.62
N CYS A 224 -1.51 -11.78 1.26
CA CYS A 224 -1.72 -11.71 2.71
C CYS A 224 -0.44 -12.06 3.49
N TYR A 225 0.34 -13.04 3.02
CA TYR A 225 1.65 -13.32 3.60
C TYR A 225 2.64 -12.19 3.33
N GLY A 226 2.60 -11.57 2.14
CA GLY A 226 3.41 -10.38 1.85
C GLY A 226 3.15 -9.22 2.82
N GLN A 227 1.87 -8.96 3.10
CA GLN A 227 1.44 -7.97 4.09
C GLN A 227 1.83 -8.38 5.52
N GLU A 228 1.69 -9.65 5.89
CA GLU A 228 2.16 -10.17 7.18
C GLU A 228 3.67 -9.96 7.36
N GLY A 229 4.47 -10.29 6.35
CA GLY A 229 5.92 -10.09 6.36
C GLY A 229 6.29 -8.62 6.51
N ALA A 230 5.59 -7.72 5.80
CA ALA A 230 5.79 -6.28 5.92
C ALA A 230 5.47 -5.76 7.34
N VAL A 231 4.34 -6.14 7.92
CA VAL A 231 3.96 -5.75 9.29
C VAL A 231 4.91 -6.37 10.33
N ASN A 232 5.38 -7.59 10.10
CA ASN A 232 6.36 -8.25 10.97
C ASN A 232 7.69 -7.45 10.98
N LEU A 233 8.21 -7.09 9.81
CA LEU A 233 9.43 -6.28 9.68
C LEU A 233 9.30 -4.93 10.38
N LEU A 234 8.15 -4.27 10.26
CA LEU A 234 7.85 -3.02 10.96
C LEU A 234 7.87 -3.21 12.48
N THR A 235 7.13 -4.19 12.98
CA THR A 235 6.89 -4.41 14.43
C THR A 235 8.09 -5.00 15.18
N HIS A 236 9.13 -5.38 14.46
CA HIS A 236 10.39 -5.89 15.03
C HIS A 236 11.60 -5.01 14.71
N ASP A 237 11.38 -3.78 14.22
CA ASP A 237 12.44 -2.85 13.79
C ASP A 237 13.40 -3.46 12.75
N GLY A 238 12.92 -4.42 11.94
CA GLY A 238 13.70 -5.14 10.94
C GLY A 238 14.00 -4.28 9.71
N MET A 239 13.08 -3.37 9.37
CA MET A 239 13.23 -2.38 8.30
C MET A 239 12.57 -1.07 8.71
N ASN A 240 13.15 0.06 8.30
CA ASN A 240 12.68 1.41 8.65
C ASN A 240 12.45 2.32 7.43
N THR A 241 12.35 1.74 6.23
CA THR A 241 12.01 2.46 5.00
C THR A 241 10.81 1.77 4.35
N ALA A 242 9.94 2.52 3.67
CA ALA A 242 8.80 1.95 2.95
C ALA A 242 9.24 0.87 1.93
N GLY A 243 10.27 1.17 1.13
CA GLY A 243 10.84 0.20 0.20
C GLY A 243 11.36 -1.06 0.89
N GLY A 244 12.10 -0.91 2.00
CA GLY A 244 12.59 -2.02 2.79
C GLY A 244 11.46 -2.90 3.35
N ILE A 245 10.41 -2.29 3.89
CA ILE A 245 9.25 -2.99 4.44
C ILE A 245 8.48 -3.74 3.35
N PHE A 246 8.14 -3.07 2.24
CA PHE A 246 7.28 -3.65 1.20
C PHE A 246 7.99 -4.72 0.38
N PHE A 247 9.20 -4.46 -0.09
CA PHE A 247 9.92 -5.42 -0.92
C PHE A 247 10.37 -6.65 -0.12
N ASN A 248 10.80 -6.49 1.14
CA ASN A 248 11.11 -7.66 1.96
C ASN A 248 9.84 -8.38 2.46
N GLY A 249 8.71 -7.69 2.58
CA GLY A 249 7.40 -8.32 2.73
C GLY A 249 7.07 -9.22 1.53
N ALA A 250 7.27 -8.72 0.30
CA ALA A 250 7.15 -9.53 -0.92
C ALA A 250 8.13 -10.72 -0.92
N CYS A 251 9.38 -10.54 -0.48
CA CYS A 251 10.32 -11.66 -0.32
C CYS A 251 9.80 -12.74 0.64
N TYR A 252 9.15 -12.35 1.74
CA TYR A 252 8.54 -13.29 2.68
C TYR A 252 7.41 -14.11 2.02
N MET A 253 6.62 -13.49 1.13
CA MET A 253 5.66 -14.21 0.29
C MET A 253 6.36 -15.19 -0.67
N ILE A 254 7.43 -14.76 -1.35
CA ILE A 254 8.22 -15.61 -2.26
C ILE A 254 8.81 -16.80 -1.49
N ASP A 255 9.36 -16.59 -0.30
CA ASP A 255 9.92 -17.65 0.55
C ASP A 255 8.86 -18.69 0.97
N HIS A 256 7.61 -18.24 1.19
CA HIS A 256 6.51 -19.11 1.59
C HIS A 256 5.95 -19.94 0.43
N TYR A 257 5.75 -19.33 -0.75
CA TYR A 257 5.10 -19.97 -1.91
C TYR A 257 6.09 -20.56 -2.93
N GLY A 258 7.35 -20.15 -2.85
CA GLY A 258 8.44 -20.54 -3.73
C GLY A 258 8.60 -19.61 -4.94
N PRO A 259 9.85 -19.32 -5.37
CA PRO A 259 10.16 -18.40 -6.47
C PRO A 259 9.89 -18.97 -7.87
N THR A 260 9.24 -20.13 -7.95
CA THR A 260 8.78 -20.75 -9.20
C THR A 260 7.27 -20.91 -9.25
N ASN A 261 6.57 -20.55 -8.17
CA ASN A 261 5.12 -20.54 -8.12
C ASN A 261 4.65 -19.16 -8.57
N ASP A 262 3.78 -19.15 -9.57
CA ASP A 262 3.13 -17.99 -10.16
C ASP A 262 2.53 -17.09 -9.07
N GLU A 263 1.88 -17.71 -8.09
CA GLU A 263 1.20 -17.07 -6.96
C GLU A 263 2.18 -16.39 -5.99
N GLY A 264 3.44 -16.83 -5.98
CA GLY A 264 4.47 -16.29 -5.09
C GLY A 264 5.16 -15.05 -5.62
N ILE A 265 4.85 -14.58 -6.84
CA ILE A 265 5.61 -13.54 -7.58
C ILE A 265 4.65 -12.42 -8.08
N GLU A 266 3.44 -12.35 -7.53
CA GLU A 266 2.39 -11.40 -7.92
C GLU A 266 2.52 -9.99 -7.32
#